data_AF-A0A6E8WAX9-F1
#
_entry.id   AF-A0A6E8WAX9-F1
#
_cell.length_a   1.000
_cell.length_b   1.000
_cell.length_c   1.000
_cell.angle_alpha   90.00
_cell.angle_beta   90.00
_cell.angle_gamma   90.00
#
_symmetry.space_group_name_H-M   'P 1'
#
loop_
_entity.id
_entity.type
_entity.pdbx_description
1 polymer ?
#
loop_
_entity_poly.entity_id
_entity_poly.type
_entity_poly.pdbx_seq_one_letter_code
_entity_poly.pdbx_strand_id
1 'polypeptide(L)'
;ICCFGCIVLPQPISTSNSTDLITPHKRPLSMNATLLYYLRCYTCRILSLGTDSITECLCLCGFRSSFVTAAPIVAAFQFVCSGNAALTCSLTNLYPDYEGTFVLQHIPPSAYMLVFSRLRVTTIDHKLLSALPTTVTHVLVNDSTYVINVKVPASASFLSLVILQTKLGAISFEPNFNLSQLTIEQAPLHHIPSSLLNLSSLVYVKINYTPVQNIDVSLFCNHTQLQTIDLKYNKIYSVTASQFSGCTSSLLELHLANNRLKRIIPSAFAPFRRLEVIDLSHNMLESFVGRFQNKGISQLLISNNLLPQIDPCEWVLMPNMTSLFIEKNKLIGVPDCLHKFPNLYSINLENNLLSSVSLAAFAQLKVLQYLRLSWNPIVSFILREDSVPPMLLDIDMRHSRVNYLNVSKKMLQQIQIHT
;
A
#
# COMPACT_ATOMS: atom_id res chain seq x y z
N ILE A 1 11.37 26.03 26.20
CA ILE A 1 9.93 25.96 26.57
C ILE A 1 9.50 24.54 27.06
N CYS A 2 10.37 23.52 27.08
CA CYS A 2 10.05 22.20 27.72
C CYS A 2 9.98 22.18 29.28
N CYS A 3 9.99 23.33 29.99
CA CYS A 3 10.09 23.37 31.46
C CYS A 3 8.97 24.14 32.20
N PHE A 4 7.91 24.60 31.53
CA PHE A 4 6.77 25.24 32.23
C PHE A 4 5.50 24.42 32.04
N GLY A 5 5.40 23.33 32.78
CA GLY A 5 4.22 22.44 32.72
C GLY A 5 4.20 21.30 33.73
N CYS A 6 5.16 21.20 34.66
CA CYS A 6 4.99 20.33 35.82
C CYS A 6 4.06 21.04 36.80
N ILE A 7 2.75 20.77 36.70
CA ILE A 7 1.80 21.11 37.77
C ILE A 7 2.26 20.36 39.02
N VAL A 8 2.88 21.09 39.94
CA VAL A 8 3.03 20.65 41.33
C VAL A 8 1.63 20.76 41.94
N LEU A 9 0.91 19.64 42.01
CA LEU A 9 -0.30 19.59 42.83
C LEU A 9 0.10 19.83 44.30
N PRO A 10 -0.60 20.68 45.05
CA PRO A 10 -0.31 20.92 46.46
C PRO A 10 -0.42 19.62 47.26
N GLN A 11 0.51 19.40 48.17
CA GLN A 11 0.40 18.35 49.20
C GLN A 11 -0.87 18.60 50.02
N PRO A 12 -1.74 17.59 50.27
CA PRO A 12 -2.75 17.75 51.29
C PRO A 12 -2.04 17.78 52.65
N ILE A 13 -2.14 18.92 53.33
CA ILE A 13 -1.86 19.03 54.76
C ILE A 13 -2.85 18.09 55.45
N SER A 14 -2.32 17.19 56.26
CA SER A 14 -3.09 16.24 57.06
C SER A 14 -3.96 16.98 58.07
N THR A 15 -5.26 17.01 57.84
CA THR A 15 -6.25 17.00 58.90
C THR A 15 -7.36 16.02 58.54
N SER A 16 -7.61 15.10 59.46
CA SER A 16 -8.62 14.06 59.47
C SER A 16 -10.02 14.52 59.02
N ASN A 17 -10.59 13.87 58.01
CA ASN A 17 -11.85 13.10 58.08
C ASN A 17 -12.46 12.92 56.68
N SER A 18 -12.94 11.70 56.45
CA SER A 18 -13.97 11.26 55.48
C SER A 18 -13.79 11.50 53.97
N THR A 19 -13.94 10.35 53.26
CA THR A 19 -14.55 10.12 51.93
C THR A 19 -13.81 10.55 50.66
N ASP A 20 -13.55 9.53 49.84
CA ASP A 20 -13.30 9.49 48.38
C ASP A 20 -12.33 10.50 47.76
N LEU A 21 -11.13 10.04 47.35
CA LEU A 21 -10.31 10.70 46.32
C LEU A 21 -9.38 9.72 45.58
N ILE A 22 -9.38 9.90 44.27
CA ILE A 22 -8.84 9.06 43.18
C ILE A 22 -7.32 8.85 43.29
N THR A 23 -6.88 7.62 43.01
CA THR A 23 -5.48 7.14 43.07
C THR A 23 -4.66 7.54 41.84
N PRO A 24 -3.36 7.94 41.97
CA PRO A 24 -2.48 8.12 40.82
C PRO A 24 -1.77 6.81 40.44
N HIS A 25 -1.83 6.45 39.15
CA HIS A 25 -1.36 5.19 38.58
C HIS A 25 0.17 5.02 38.62
N LYS A 26 0.59 3.79 38.95
CA LYS A 26 1.93 3.37 39.37
C LYS A 26 2.46 2.30 38.40
N ARG A 27 3.73 2.37 38.00
CA ARG A 27 4.40 1.34 37.18
C ARG A 27 5.08 0.31 38.09
N PRO A 28 4.68 -0.98 38.11
CA PRO A 28 5.44 -2.01 38.81
C PRO A 28 6.63 -2.49 37.94
N LEU A 29 7.81 -2.58 38.54
CA LEU A 29 8.96 -3.29 37.97
C LEU A 29 8.92 -4.73 38.49
N SER A 30 9.02 -5.72 37.59
CA SER A 30 9.21 -7.12 38.00
C SER A 30 10.65 -7.31 38.47
N MET A 31 10.87 -7.35 39.78
CA MET A 31 11.96 -8.08 40.43
C MET A 31 11.54 -8.44 41.86
N ASN A 32 12.07 -9.56 42.34
CA ASN A 32 11.69 -10.29 43.55
C ASN A 32 11.24 -9.45 44.75
N ALA A 33 10.22 -10.00 45.41
CA ALA A 33 9.63 -9.66 46.70
C ALA A 33 10.23 -8.47 47.48
N THR A 34 9.30 -7.61 47.95
CA THR A 34 9.32 -6.78 49.17
C THR A 34 9.42 -5.25 49.07
N LEU A 35 9.40 -4.59 47.90
CA LEU A 35 9.09 -3.14 47.84
C LEU A 35 8.50 -2.70 46.48
N LEU A 36 7.27 -2.17 46.48
CA LEU A 36 6.65 -1.51 45.34
C LEU A 36 7.29 -0.12 45.14
N TYR A 37 8.15 0.02 44.15
CA TYR A 37 8.72 1.32 43.78
C TYR A 37 7.87 2.03 42.71
N TYR A 38 7.77 3.36 42.82
CA TYR A 38 6.95 4.20 41.93
C TYR A 38 7.83 5.17 41.13
N LEU A 39 7.62 5.20 39.81
CA LEU A 39 8.19 6.23 38.92
C LEU A 39 7.24 7.43 38.88
N ARG A 40 7.72 8.60 39.31
CA ARG A 40 7.11 9.90 38.98
C ARG A 40 8.07 10.59 37.99
N CYS A 41 7.52 11.13 36.91
CA CYS A 41 8.31 11.95 35.98
C CYS A 41 8.38 13.37 36.53
N TYR A 42 9.60 13.85 36.79
CA TYR A 42 9.83 15.08 37.54
C TYR A 42 10.42 16.21 36.70
N THR A 43 11.07 15.92 35.57
CA THR A 43 11.72 16.94 34.72
C THR A 43 11.89 16.46 33.29
N CYS A 44 11.47 17.26 32.31
CA CYS A 44 11.93 17.14 30.92
C CYS A 44 13.19 18.01 30.76
N ARG A 45 14.33 17.40 30.42
CA ARG A 45 15.62 18.10 30.24
C ARG A 45 15.87 18.30 28.75
N ILE A 46 16.16 19.54 28.35
CA ILE A 46 16.58 19.88 26.98
C ILE A 46 18.06 19.50 26.84
N LEU A 47 18.42 18.67 25.86
CA LEU A 47 19.80 18.16 25.72
C LEU A 47 20.63 18.83 24.61
N SER A 48 20.08 19.73 23.79
CA SER A 48 20.88 20.48 22.81
C SER A 48 20.24 21.79 22.37
N LEU A 49 21.08 22.82 22.20
CA LEU A 49 20.83 24.06 21.45
C LEU A 49 22.04 24.23 20.51
N GLY A 50 22.13 23.37 19.49
CA GLY A 50 23.00 23.58 18.34
C GLY A 50 22.27 24.35 17.24
N THR A 51 23.01 25.04 16.38
CA THR A 51 22.56 26.07 15.43
C THR A 51 21.50 25.66 14.40
N ASP A 52 21.11 24.38 14.36
CA ASP A 52 19.96 23.88 13.62
C ASP A 52 19.05 23.13 14.59
N SER A 53 17.87 23.70 14.83
CA SER A 53 16.91 23.39 15.90
C SER A 53 16.65 21.88 16.12
N ILE A 54 17.35 21.29 17.09
CA ILE A 54 17.03 20.00 17.71
C ILE A 54 16.65 20.27 19.17
N THR A 55 15.36 20.34 19.48
CA THR A 55 14.89 20.22 20.87
C THR A 55 14.74 18.74 21.21
N GLU A 56 15.82 18.12 21.68
CA GLU A 56 15.72 16.85 22.40
C GLU A 56 15.16 17.13 23.79
N CYS A 57 13.91 16.72 24.05
CA CYS A 57 13.37 16.71 25.41
C CYS A 57 13.39 15.27 25.93
N LEU A 58 14.34 14.99 26.83
CA LEU A 58 14.37 13.73 27.58
C LEU A 58 13.53 13.93 28.85
N CYS A 59 12.36 13.30 28.90
CA CYS A 59 11.59 13.25 30.13
C CYS A 59 12.15 12.16 31.04
N LEU A 60 12.80 12.58 32.13
CA LEU A 60 13.44 11.72 33.12
C LEU A 60 12.45 11.41 34.25
N CYS A 61 12.20 10.13 34.47
CA CYS A 61 11.49 9.64 35.65
C CYS A 61 12.50 9.15 36.69
N GLY A 62 12.42 9.64 37.93
CA GLY A 62 13.36 9.33 39.02
C GLY A 62 12.69 8.60 40.19
N PHE A 63 13.45 7.73 40.86
CA PHE A 63 13.05 7.07 42.12
C PHE A 63 13.29 8.02 43.30
N ARG A 64 12.30 8.21 44.18
CA ARG A 64 12.55 8.67 45.56
C ARG A 64 12.34 7.48 46.50
N SER A 65 13.43 6.86 46.95
CA SER A 65 13.47 6.15 48.23
C SER A 65 14.55 6.80 49.08
N SER A 66 14.33 6.90 50.38
CA SER A 66 15.22 7.56 51.34
C SER A 66 16.56 6.82 51.54
N PHE A 67 16.83 5.71 50.82
CA PHE A 67 17.89 4.77 51.17
C PHE A 67 18.58 4.05 49.99
N VAL A 68 18.53 4.55 48.75
CA VAL A 68 19.26 3.90 47.64
C VAL A 68 20.08 4.89 46.82
N THR A 69 21.38 4.60 46.73
CA THR A 69 22.35 5.24 45.83
C THR A 69 21.99 4.97 44.37
N ALA A 70 21.79 6.05 43.61
CA ALA A 70 21.81 6.14 42.14
C ALA A 70 21.26 4.93 41.35
N ALA A 71 19.94 4.88 41.16
CA ALA A 71 19.32 4.06 40.10
C ALA A 71 19.59 4.71 38.72
N PRO A 72 19.86 3.93 37.65
CA PRO A 72 20.04 4.48 36.31
C PRO A 72 18.76 5.17 35.84
N ILE A 73 18.89 6.42 35.41
CA ILE A 73 17.77 7.22 34.92
C ILE A 73 17.44 6.76 33.50
N VAL A 74 16.29 6.13 33.31
CA VAL A 74 15.81 5.71 31.99
C VAL A 74 14.83 6.76 31.47
N ALA A 75 15.07 7.30 30.28
CA ALA A 75 14.11 8.17 29.60
C ALA A 75 12.76 7.46 29.43
N ALA A 76 11.68 8.14 29.79
CA ALA A 76 10.31 7.62 29.62
C ALA A 76 9.99 7.46 28.12
N PHE A 77 10.25 8.52 27.35
CA PHE A 77 10.17 8.58 25.89
C PHE A 77 11.12 9.67 25.36
N GLN A 78 11.36 9.67 24.05
CA GLN A 78 12.16 10.68 23.36
C GLN A 78 11.25 11.50 22.42
N PHE A 79 11.31 12.83 22.54
CA PHE A 79 10.65 13.77 21.63
C PHE A 79 11.70 14.61 20.92
N VAL A 80 11.71 14.55 19.59
CA VAL A 80 12.66 15.26 18.72
C VAL A 80 11.89 15.87 17.57
N CYS A 81 12.11 17.15 17.30
CA CYS A 81 11.69 17.75 16.04
C CYS A 81 12.94 18.15 15.24
N SER A 82 12.86 17.98 13.93
CA SER A 82 13.98 18.13 13.00
C SER A 82 13.52 18.75 11.67
N GLY A 83 14.50 19.23 10.89
CA GLY A 83 14.29 19.94 9.63
C GLY A 83 14.21 21.46 9.79
N ASN A 84 14.26 22.19 8.67
CA ASN A 84 14.09 23.64 8.66
C ASN A 84 12.77 24.00 9.35
N ALA A 85 12.81 24.81 10.41
CA ALA A 85 11.64 25.17 11.20
C ALA A 85 10.90 23.99 11.89
N ALA A 86 11.56 22.86 12.16
CA ALA A 86 10.99 21.73 12.91
C ALA A 86 9.73 21.11 12.25
N LEU A 87 9.74 20.99 10.92
CA LEU A 87 8.64 20.47 10.11
C LEU A 87 8.25 19.01 10.43
N THR A 88 9.19 18.19 10.91
CA THR A 88 8.94 16.80 11.29
C THR A 88 9.27 16.58 12.75
N CYS A 89 8.31 16.02 13.49
CA CYS A 89 8.49 15.62 14.88
C CYS A 89 8.39 14.11 15.04
N SER A 90 9.17 13.56 15.96
CA SER A 90 9.21 12.14 16.29
C SER A 90 9.03 11.94 17.79
N LEU A 91 8.16 10.99 18.13
CA LEU A 91 7.91 10.49 19.48
C LEU A 91 8.29 9.02 19.53
N THR A 92 9.35 8.72 20.28
CA THR A 92 9.91 7.38 20.36
C THR A 92 9.75 6.80 21.76
N ASN A 93 9.30 5.54 21.86
CA ASN A 93 9.05 4.81 23.11
C ASN A 93 7.91 5.37 24.00
N LEU A 94 7.03 6.22 23.46
CA LEU A 94 5.90 6.78 24.19
C LEU A 94 4.94 5.67 24.68
N TYR A 95 4.53 5.77 25.95
CA TYR A 95 3.51 4.92 26.58
C TYR A 95 2.29 5.76 27.03
N PRO A 96 1.33 6.02 26.13
CA PRO A 96 0.22 6.95 26.39
C PRO A 96 -0.63 6.61 27.62
N ASP A 97 -0.81 5.31 27.94
CA ASP A 97 -1.62 4.90 29.10
C ASP A 97 -1.01 5.29 30.46
N TYR A 98 0.31 5.46 30.52
CA TYR A 98 1.04 5.81 31.75
C TYR A 98 1.56 7.24 31.73
N GLU A 99 2.01 7.71 30.57
CA GLU A 99 2.64 9.02 30.39
C GLU A 99 1.62 10.09 29.95
N GLY A 100 0.44 9.67 29.47
CA GLY A 100 -0.55 10.56 28.89
C GLY A 100 -0.15 11.07 27.50
N THR A 101 -0.91 12.02 26.99
CA THR A 101 -0.75 12.62 25.66
C THR A 101 -0.31 14.09 25.69
N PHE A 102 0.09 14.60 26.87
CA PHE A 102 0.45 16.02 27.07
C PHE A 102 1.60 16.49 26.16
N VAL A 103 2.50 15.59 25.75
CA VAL A 103 3.60 15.92 24.84
C VAL A 103 3.10 16.40 23.48
N LEU A 104 1.92 15.97 23.05
CA LEU A 104 1.33 16.37 21.77
C LEU A 104 0.99 17.88 21.74
N GLN A 105 0.73 18.49 22.89
CA GLN A 105 0.50 19.94 23.01
C GLN A 105 1.78 20.77 22.79
N HIS A 106 2.95 20.12 22.81
CA HIS A 106 4.25 20.77 22.64
C HIS A 106 4.80 20.61 21.22
N ILE A 107 4.03 20.01 20.32
CA ILE A 107 4.37 19.94 18.90
C ILE A 107 4.34 21.36 18.33
N PRO A 108 5.42 21.84 17.68
CA PRO A 108 5.46 23.17 17.08
C PRO A 108 4.35 23.37 16.04
N PRO A 109 3.76 24.58 15.93
CA PRO A 109 2.76 24.87 14.91
C PRO A 109 3.27 24.73 13.46
N SER A 110 4.59 24.75 13.26
CA SER A 110 5.21 24.49 11.97
C SER A 110 5.28 23.00 11.61
N ALA A 111 5.09 22.09 12.57
CA ALA A 111 5.20 20.66 12.31
C ALA A 111 4.00 20.15 11.49
N TYR A 112 4.31 19.56 10.32
CA TYR A 112 3.32 18.97 9.43
C TYR A 112 3.30 17.44 9.49
N MET A 113 4.41 16.82 9.93
CA MET A 113 4.57 15.37 10.02
C MET A 113 4.90 14.95 11.45
N LEU A 114 4.16 13.95 11.95
CA LEU A 114 4.41 13.33 13.24
C LEU A 114 4.69 11.84 13.08
N VAL A 115 5.81 11.40 13.67
CA VAL A 115 6.25 10.01 13.65
C VAL A 115 6.16 9.42 15.06
N PHE A 116 5.35 8.39 15.24
CA PHE A 116 5.38 7.53 16.40
C PHE A 116 6.29 6.34 16.11
N SER A 117 7.31 6.13 16.95
CA SER A 117 8.23 4.99 16.84
C SER A 117 8.26 4.20 18.15
N ARG A 118 8.20 2.86 18.05
CA ARG A 118 8.17 1.98 19.24
C ARG A 118 7.06 2.38 20.23
N LEU A 119 5.89 2.75 19.71
CA LEU A 119 4.75 3.15 20.51
C LEU A 119 4.26 1.98 21.35
N ARG A 120 4.10 2.19 22.66
CA ARG A 120 3.72 1.17 23.63
C ARG A 120 2.24 1.26 23.99
N VAL A 121 1.39 1.12 22.98
CA VAL A 121 -0.07 1.04 23.18
C VAL A 121 -0.62 -0.08 22.33
N THR A 122 -1.66 -0.76 22.81
CA THR A 122 -2.32 -1.83 22.05
C THR A 122 -3.29 -1.29 21.01
N THR A 123 -3.97 -0.19 21.35
CA THR A 123 -4.92 0.49 20.47
C THR A 123 -4.57 1.97 20.32
N ILE A 124 -4.45 2.44 19.08
CA ILE A 124 -4.45 3.87 18.77
C ILE A 124 -5.89 4.29 18.51
N ASP A 125 -6.43 5.24 19.27
CA ASP A 125 -7.81 5.68 19.18
C ASP A 125 -7.96 7.20 19.35
N HIS A 126 -9.20 7.65 19.57
CA HIS A 126 -9.56 9.04 19.83
C HIS A 126 -8.69 9.73 20.91
N LYS A 127 -8.20 9.02 21.93
CA LYS A 127 -7.37 9.64 22.98
C LYS A 127 -6.05 10.16 22.44
N LEU A 128 -5.47 9.44 21.47
CA LEU A 128 -4.20 9.80 20.86
C LEU A 128 -4.41 10.67 19.61
N LEU A 129 -5.33 10.26 18.73
CA LEU A 129 -5.50 10.90 17.42
C LEU A 129 -6.21 12.24 17.49
N SER A 130 -7.18 12.42 18.40
CA SER A 130 -7.86 13.72 18.56
C SER A 130 -7.04 14.75 19.33
N ALA A 131 -5.94 14.32 19.97
CA ALA A 131 -5.00 15.20 20.65
C ALA A 131 -3.91 15.75 19.72
N LEU A 132 -3.91 15.36 18.44
CA LEU A 132 -2.96 15.85 17.45
C LEU A 132 -3.28 17.30 17.06
N PRO A 133 -2.27 18.18 16.94
CA PRO A 133 -2.47 19.52 16.39
C PRO A 133 -3.00 19.45 14.96
N THR A 134 -3.85 20.42 14.58
CA THR A 134 -4.43 20.50 13.23
C THR A 134 -3.39 20.76 12.13
N THR A 135 -2.20 21.24 12.49
CA THR A 135 -1.07 21.44 11.58
C THR A 135 -0.44 20.12 11.15
N VAL A 136 -0.58 19.06 11.95
CA VAL A 136 -0.08 17.72 11.63
C VAL A 136 -1.02 17.07 10.61
N THR A 137 -0.58 17.07 9.35
CA THR A 137 -1.32 16.49 8.23
C THR A 137 -0.86 15.07 7.89
N HIS A 138 0.33 14.66 8.34
CA HIS A 138 0.90 13.33 8.07
C HIS A 138 1.26 12.64 9.37
N VAL A 139 0.69 11.45 9.59
CA VAL A 139 0.95 10.62 10.77
C VAL A 139 1.59 9.32 10.33
N LEU A 140 2.80 9.03 10.84
CA LEU A 140 3.50 7.77 10.63
C LEU A 140 3.60 7.02 11.95
N VAL A 141 3.11 5.78 11.98
CA VAL A 141 3.31 4.82 13.07
C VAL A 141 4.28 3.77 12.58
N ASN A 142 5.50 3.78 13.08
CA ASN A 142 6.59 2.90 12.65
C ASN A 142 7.11 2.05 13.81
N ASP A 143 7.57 0.83 13.51
CA ASP A 143 8.22 -0.08 14.46
C ASP A 143 7.48 -0.19 15.81
N SER A 144 6.14 -0.16 15.77
CA SER A 144 5.28 -0.07 16.95
C SER A 144 4.61 -1.41 17.19
N THR A 145 5.42 -2.39 17.58
CA THR A 145 5.02 -3.81 17.66
C THR A 145 3.97 -4.15 18.73
N TYR A 146 3.65 -3.21 19.64
CA TYR A 146 2.53 -3.36 20.58
C TYR A 146 1.18 -3.00 19.95
N VAL A 147 1.17 -2.20 18.89
CA VAL A 147 -0.05 -1.72 18.23
C VAL A 147 -0.67 -2.89 17.47
N ILE A 148 -1.85 -3.31 17.93
CA ILE A 148 -2.64 -4.39 17.32
C ILE A 148 -3.96 -3.89 16.72
N ASN A 149 -4.40 -2.69 17.13
CA ASN A 149 -5.66 -2.10 16.68
C ASN A 149 -5.52 -0.59 16.45
N VAL A 150 -6.20 -0.07 15.44
CA VAL A 150 -6.28 1.38 15.17
C VAL A 150 -7.73 1.76 14.92
N LYS A 151 -8.21 2.78 15.62
CA LYS A 151 -9.54 3.37 15.43
C LYS A 151 -9.39 4.83 15.05
N VAL A 152 -9.65 5.15 13.79
CA VAL A 152 -9.56 6.54 13.30
C VAL A 152 -10.90 7.23 13.57
N PRO A 153 -10.93 8.27 14.43
CA PRO A 153 -12.16 8.98 14.77
C PRO A 153 -12.59 9.95 13.66
N ALA A 154 -13.86 10.35 13.67
CA ALA A 154 -14.40 11.33 12.72
C ALA A 154 -13.69 12.69 12.82
N SER A 155 -13.21 13.04 14.01
CA SER A 155 -12.49 14.28 14.29
C SER A 155 -11.04 14.32 13.79
N ALA A 156 -10.51 13.21 13.27
CA ALA A 156 -9.15 13.18 12.74
C ALA A 156 -9.00 14.14 11.54
N SER A 157 -8.06 15.08 11.64
CA SER A 157 -7.81 16.12 10.64
C SER A 157 -6.65 15.82 9.69
N PHE A 158 -5.84 14.80 9.99
CA PHE A 158 -4.70 14.44 9.16
C PHE A 158 -5.14 13.89 7.80
N LEU A 159 -4.33 14.18 6.78
CA LEU A 159 -4.56 13.82 5.38
C LEU A 159 -3.94 12.47 5.01
N SER A 160 -2.89 12.05 5.73
CA SER A 160 -2.14 10.83 5.45
C SER A 160 -1.87 10.05 6.74
N LEU A 161 -2.19 8.76 6.71
CA LEU A 161 -1.89 7.80 7.77
C LEU A 161 -1.04 6.66 7.21
N VAL A 162 0.16 6.51 7.74
CA VAL A 162 1.11 5.48 7.37
C VAL A 162 1.39 4.60 8.58
N ILE A 163 1.22 3.29 8.45
CA ILE A 163 1.44 2.31 9.52
C ILE A 163 2.40 1.24 9.00
N LEU A 164 3.60 1.17 9.55
CA LEU A 164 4.67 0.28 9.12
C LEU A 164 5.15 -0.56 10.29
N GLN A 165 5.45 -1.83 10.04
CA GLN A 165 6.16 -2.70 11.00
C GLN A 165 5.44 -2.77 12.36
N THR A 166 4.15 -3.12 12.33
CA THR A 166 3.32 -3.23 13.53
C THR A 166 2.72 -4.63 13.65
N LYS A 167 2.05 -4.91 14.77
CA LYS A 167 1.21 -6.11 14.91
C LYS A 167 -0.27 -5.82 14.62
N LEU A 168 -0.56 -4.80 13.81
CA LEU A 168 -1.91 -4.37 13.48
C LEU A 168 -2.70 -5.52 12.84
N GLY A 169 -3.68 -6.05 13.58
CA GLY A 169 -4.60 -7.08 13.13
C GLY A 169 -5.98 -6.54 12.74
N ALA A 170 -6.34 -5.35 13.23
CA ALA A 170 -7.60 -4.69 12.94
C ALA A 170 -7.44 -3.17 12.82
N ILE A 171 -8.20 -2.57 11.92
CA ILE A 171 -8.34 -1.11 11.80
C ILE A 171 -9.78 -0.76 11.45
N SER A 172 -10.30 0.33 12.01
CA SER A 172 -11.65 0.82 11.75
C SER A 172 -11.68 2.33 11.59
N PHE A 173 -12.59 2.83 10.76
CA PHE A 173 -12.75 4.25 10.46
C PHE A 173 -14.18 4.72 10.77
N GLU A 174 -14.30 5.80 11.52
CA GLU A 174 -15.52 6.60 11.58
C GLU A 174 -15.64 7.47 10.30
N PRO A 175 -16.82 8.05 9.99
CA PRO A 175 -16.98 8.99 8.87
C PRO A 175 -15.92 10.08 8.89
N ASN A 176 -15.06 10.11 7.86
CA ASN A 176 -13.94 11.05 7.79
C ASN A 176 -13.80 11.62 6.36
N PHE A 177 -13.64 12.93 6.30
CA PHE A 177 -13.61 13.70 5.05
C PHE A 177 -12.23 14.30 4.75
N ASN A 178 -11.21 14.00 5.56
CA ASN A 178 -9.86 14.55 5.42
C ASN A 178 -8.85 13.50 4.93
N LEU A 179 -8.94 12.28 5.45
CA LEU A 179 -7.99 11.22 5.17
C LEU A 179 -8.01 10.87 3.67
N SER A 180 -6.91 11.22 3.01
CA SER A 180 -6.73 11.07 1.56
C SER A 180 -5.77 9.94 1.21
N GLN A 181 -4.85 9.61 2.12
CA GLN A 181 -3.85 8.57 1.90
C GLN A 181 -3.80 7.62 3.07
N LEU A 182 -3.93 6.32 2.79
CA LEU A 182 -3.78 5.26 3.78
C LEU A 182 -2.68 4.30 3.30
N THR A 183 -1.65 4.11 4.11
CA THR A 183 -0.61 3.11 3.87
C THR A 183 -0.48 2.19 5.07
N ILE A 184 -0.55 0.88 4.85
CA ILE A 184 -0.32 -0.16 5.86
C ILE A 184 0.67 -1.16 5.28
N GLU A 185 1.84 -1.32 5.89
CA GLU A 185 2.82 -2.30 5.43
C GLU A 185 3.41 -3.11 6.58
N GLN A 186 3.73 -4.37 6.30
CA GLN A 186 4.38 -5.27 7.25
C GLN A 186 3.57 -5.38 8.56
N ALA A 187 2.29 -5.72 8.41
CA ALA A 187 1.34 -5.88 9.51
C ALA A 187 0.49 -7.16 9.31
N PRO A 188 0.10 -7.87 10.37
CA PRO A 188 -0.74 -9.06 10.30
C PRO A 188 -2.23 -8.73 10.05
N LEU A 189 -2.54 -7.77 9.18
CA LEU A 189 -3.90 -7.41 8.80
C LEU A 189 -4.48 -8.49 7.87
N HIS A 190 -5.51 -9.21 8.32
CA HIS A 190 -6.09 -10.32 7.56
C HIS A 190 -7.19 -9.90 6.57
N HIS A 191 -7.82 -8.75 6.82
CA HIS A 191 -8.94 -8.25 6.02
C HIS A 191 -8.87 -6.73 5.89
N ILE A 192 -9.25 -6.22 4.72
CA ILE A 192 -9.52 -4.79 4.53
C ILE A 192 -10.87 -4.51 5.21
N PRO A 193 -10.95 -3.54 6.15
CA PRO A 193 -12.19 -3.33 6.90
C PRO A 193 -13.27 -2.69 6.05
N SER A 194 -14.53 -3.10 6.24
CA SER A 194 -15.67 -2.52 5.54
C SER A 194 -15.89 -1.03 5.86
N SER A 195 -15.41 -0.58 7.02
CA SER A 195 -15.43 0.84 7.40
C SER A 195 -14.56 1.72 6.49
N LEU A 196 -13.76 1.16 5.58
CA LEU A 196 -13.05 1.96 4.57
C LEU A 196 -14.02 2.85 3.76
N LEU A 197 -15.25 2.37 3.54
CA LEU A 197 -16.35 3.12 2.90
C LEU A 197 -16.69 4.45 3.58
N ASN A 198 -16.29 4.63 4.84
CA ASN A 198 -16.51 5.86 5.60
C ASN A 198 -15.52 6.99 5.24
N LEU A 199 -14.53 6.72 4.38
CA LEU A 199 -13.47 7.67 4.03
C LEU A 199 -13.72 8.31 2.66
N SER A 200 -14.53 9.37 2.63
CA SER A 200 -15.02 9.96 1.36
C SER A 200 -13.94 10.70 0.54
N SER A 201 -12.80 11.05 1.15
CA SER A 201 -11.72 11.80 0.52
C SER A 201 -10.50 10.97 0.16
N LEU A 202 -10.59 9.64 0.26
CA LEU A 202 -9.49 8.76 -0.13
C LEU A 202 -9.12 8.97 -1.60
N VAL A 203 -7.82 9.12 -1.83
CA VAL A 203 -7.16 9.22 -3.15
C VAL A 203 -6.24 8.02 -3.37
N TYR A 204 -5.59 7.53 -2.32
CA TYR A 204 -4.58 6.48 -2.39
C TYR A 204 -4.72 5.49 -1.22
N VAL A 205 -4.77 4.20 -1.53
CA VAL A 205 -4.75 3.12 -0.53
C VAL A 205 -3.63 2.15 -0.88
N LYS A 206 -2.70 1.94 0.05
CA LYS A 206 -1.65 0.92 -0.03
C LYS A 206 -1.73 -0.01 1.17
N ILE A 207 -1.91 -1.30 0.93
CA ILE A 207 -1.89 -2.33 1.97
C ILE A 207 -1.02 -3.46 1.45
N ASN A 208 0.27 -3.47 1.78
CA ASN A 208 1.25 -4.40 1.23
C ASN A 208 1.90 -5.23 2.34
N TYR A 209 2.44 -6.41 1.99
CA TYR A 209 3.10 -7.28 2.96
C TYR A 209 2.20 -7.63 4.17
N THR A 210 0.90 -7.83 3.91
CA THR A 210 -0.08 -8.26 4.90
C THR A 210 -0.69 -9.62 4.52
N PRO A 211 -1.23 -10.40 5.46
CA PRO A 211 -1.84 -11.68 5.16
C PRO A 211 -3.27 -11.57 4.58
N VAL A 212 -3.64 -10.47 3.92
CA VAL A 212 -4.97 -10.32 3.28
C VAL A 212 -5.16 -11.41 2.22
N GLN A 213 -6.32 -12.07 2.28
CA GLN A 213 -6.63 -13.27 1.50
C GLN A 213 -7.75 -13.10 0.48
N ASN A 214 -8.70 -12.21 0.75
CA ASN A 214 -9.87 -11.97 -0.08
C ASN A 214 -10.11 -10.47 -0.18
N ILE A 215 -10.55 -10.03 -1.35
CA ILE A 215 -10.94 -8.64 -1.61
C ILE A 215 -12.30 -8.63 -2.28
N ASP A 216 -13.24 -7.88 -1.70
CA ASP A 216 -14.44 -7.45 -2.39
C ASP A 216 -14.19 -6.06 -2.96
N VAL A 217 -14.09 -5.94 -4.28
CA VAL A 217 -13.76 -4.67 -4.92
C VAL A 217 -14.88 -3.64 -4.79
N SER A 218 -16.10 -4.06 -4.44
CA SER A 218 -17.19 -3.13 -4.14
C SER A 218 -16.91 -2.23 -2.93
N LEU A 219 -15.95 -2.59 -2.05
CA LEU A 219 -15.47 -1.72 -0.97
C LEU A 219 -14.86 -0.40 -1.48
N PHE A 220 -14.46 -0.35 -2.74
CA PHE A 220 -13.88 0.83 -3.38
C PHE A 220 -14.88 1.55 -4.30
N CYS A 221 -16.14 1.10 -4.33
CA CYS A 221 -17.22 1.86 -4.96
C CYS A 221 -17.50 3.14 -4.17
N ASN A 222 -18.02 4.15 -4.86
CA ASN A 222 -18.44 5.45 -4.31
C ASN A 222 -17.33 6.31 -3.71
N HIS A 223 -16.07 5.88 -3.80
CA HIS A 223 -14.92 6.73 -3.57
C HIS A 223 -14.65 7.56 -4.84
N THR A 224 -15.23 8.75 -4.90
CA THR A 224 -15.20 9.61 -6.09
C THR A 224 -13.83 10.25 -6.34
N GLN A 225 -12.91 10.18 -5.38
CA GLN A 225 -11.55 10.72 -5.46
C GLN A 225 -10.46 9.64 -5.49
N LEU A 226 -10.81 8.37 -5.24
CA LEU A 226 -9.84 7.28 -5.15
C LEU A 226 -9.28 6.98 -6.53
N GLN A 227 -7.96 7.08 -6.68
CA GLN A 227 -7.25 6.92 -7.95
C GLN A 227 -6.43 5.63 -7.98
N THR A 228 -5.79 5.27 -6.86
CA THR A 228 -4.88 4.11 -6.82
C THR A 228 -5.16 3.21 -5.63
N ILE A 229 -5.23 1.91 -5.91
CA ILE A 229 -5.24 0.85 -4.92
C ILE A 229 -4.01 -0.03 -5.14
N ASP A 230 -3.12 -0.07 -4.16
CA ASP A 230 -1.96 -0.95 -4.09
C ASP A 230 -2.13 -2.03 -3.04
N LEU A 231 -2.26 -3.27 -3.50
CA LEU A 231 -2.41 -4.48 -2.68
C LEU A 231 -1.38 -5.53 -3.06
N LYS A 232 -0.19 -5.10 -3.49
CA LYS A 232 0.90 -6.00 -3.84
C LYS A 232 1.43 -6.75 -2.61
N TYR A 233 2.02 -7.92 -2.85
CA TYR A 233 2.70 -8.71 -1.81
C TYR A 233 1.77 -9.13 -0.65
N ASN A 234 0.52 -9.48 -0.94
CA ASN A 234 -0.39 -10.08 0.04
C ASN A 234 -0.55 -11.59 -0.23
N LYS A 235 -1.62 -12.19 0.31
CA LYS A 235 -1.97 -13.61 0.10
C LYS A 235 -3.31 -13.74 -0.60
N ILE A 236 -3.69 -12.74 -1.42
CA ILE A 236 -5.02 -12.66 -2.03
C ILE A 236 -5.19 -13.81 -3.02
N TYR A 237 -6.18 -14.66 -2.80
CA TYR A 237 -6.51 -15.77 -3.70
C TYR A 237 -7.88 -15.61 -4.36
N SER A 238 -8.71 -14.67 -3.90
CA SER A 238 -10.03 -14.40 -4.45
C SER A 238 -10.31 -12.90 -4.55
N VAL A 239 -10.84 -12.50 -5.70
CA VAL A 239 -11.39 -11.16 -5.98
C VAL A 239 -12.87 -11.31 -6.27
N THR A 240 -13.71 -10.69 -5.45
CA THR A 240 -15.16 -10.73 -5.57
C THR A 240 -15.74 -9.35 -5.77
N ALA A 241 -17.02 -9.33 -6.13
CA ALA A 241 -17.74 -8.18 -6.62
C ALA A 241 -19.21 -8.30 -6.19
N SER A 242 -19.53 -7.94 -4.94
CA SER A 242 -20.85 -8.27 -4.37
C SER A 242 -21.98 -7.34 -4.81
N GLN A 243 -21.73 -6.03 -4.98
CA GLN A 243 -22.75 -5.03 -5.30
C GLN A 243 -22.19 -3.89 -6.16
N PHE A 244 -22.81 -3.63 -7.32
CA PHE A 244 -22.36 -2.59 -8.27
C PHE A 244 -23.44 -1.60 -8.72
N SER A 245 -24.68 -1.73 -8.24
CA SER A 245 -25.74 -0.79 -8.59
C SER A 245 -25.38 0.62 -8.12
N GLY A 246 -25.31 1.57 -9.05
CA GLY A 246 -24.98 2.97 -8.74
C GLY A 246 -23.52 3.25 -8.39
N CYS A 247 -22.59 2.33 -8.62
CA CYS A 247 -21.17 2.54 -8.30
C CYS A 247 -20.58 3.71 -9.10
N THR A 248 -20.09 4.73 -8.39
CA THR A 248 -19.34 5.86 -8.96
C THR A 248 -17.90 5.80 -8.48
N SER A 249 -16.97 5.49 -9.37
CA SER A 249 -15.56 5.36 -9.01
C SER A 249 -14.67 6.15 -9.97
N SER A 250 -13.64 6.77 -9.40
CA SER A 250 -12.57 7.45 -10.15
C SER A 250 -11.28 6.64 -10.22
N LEU A 251 -11.34 5.35 -9.89
CA LEU A 251 -10.16 4.48 -9.83
C LEU A 251 -9.47 4.40 -11.20
N LEU A 252 -8.18 4.70 -11.22
CA LEU A 252 -7.30 4.69 -12.39
C LEU A 252 -6.38 3.47 -12.37
N GLU A 253 -5.92 3.05 -11.19
CA GLU A 253 -4.93 1.99 -11.05
C GLU A 253 -5.32 0.97 -9.97
N LEU A 254 -5.26 -0.31 -10.34
CA LEU A 254 -5.43 -1.44 -9.43
C LEU A 254 -4.22 -2.37 -9.50
N HIS A 255 -3.50 -2.47 -8.39
CA HIS A 255 -2.28 -3.25 -8.28
C HIS A 255 -2.48 -4.45 -7.35
N LEU A 256 -2.43 -5.65 -7.93
CA LEU A 256 -2.63 -6.95 -7.28
C LEU A 256 -1.46 -7.92 -7.53
N ALA A 257 -0.30 -7.41 -7.96
CA ALA A 257 0.86 -8.25 -8.23
C ALA A 257 1.39 -8.96 -6.98
N ASN A 258 2.11 -10.07 -7.17
CA ASN A 258 2.71 -10.84 -6.07
C ASN A 258 1.66 -11.30 -5.04
N ASN A 259 0.57 -11.89 -5.53
CA ASN A 259 -0.50 -12.47 -4.73
C ASN A 259 -0.64 -13.97 -5.05
N ARG A 260 -1.77 -14.56 -4.69
CA ARG A 260 -2.07 -15.99 -4.87
C ARG A 260 -3.29 -16.23 -5.75
N LEU A 261 -3.59 -15.29 -6.65
CA LEU A 261 -4.76 -15.36 -7.52
C LEU A 261 -4.61 -16.53 -8.50
N LYS A 262 -5.64 -17.37 -8.57
CA LYS A 262 -5.70 -18.47 -9.55
C LYS A 262 -6.65 -18.21 -10.71
N ARG A 263 -7.71 -17.46 -10.46
CA ARG A 263 -8.77 -17.19 -11.43
C ARG A 263 -9.26 -15.77 -11.28
N ILE A 264 -9.49 -15.11 -12.41
CA ILE A 264 -10.12 -13.80 -12.45
C ILE A 264 -11.21 -13.81 -13.52
N ILE A 265 -12.38 -13.30 -13.13
CA ILE A 265 -13.48 -12.98 -14.05
C ILE A 265 -13.43 -11.46 -14.24
N PRO A 266 -13.01 -10.94 -15.41
CA PRO A 266 -12.77 -9.51 -15.61
C PRO A 266 -14.00 -8.61 -15.38
N SER A 267 -15.21 -9.17 -15.43
CA SER A 267 -16.44 -8.46 -15.10
C SER A 267 -16.48 -7.95 -13.66
N ALA A 268 -15.66 -8.50 -12.76
CA ALA A 268 -15.46 -7.96 -11.42
C ALA A 268 -14.92 -6.51 -11.43
N PHE A 269 -14.24 -6.09 -12.50
CA PHE A 269 -13.71 -4.73 -12.64
C PHE A 269 -14.62 -3.78 -13.41
N ALA A 270 -15.74 -4.26 -13.97
CA ALA A 270 -16.66 -3.49 -14.80
C ALA A 270 -17.12 -2.12 -14.24
N PRO A 271 -17.29 -1.93 -12.92
CA PRO A 271 -17.69 -0.63 -12.37
C PRO A 271 -16.61 0.45 -12.48
N PHE A 272 -15.33 0.07 -12.53
CA PHE A 272 -14.21 0.99 -12.57
C PHE A 272 -14.00 1.52 -13.99
N ARG A 273 -14.98 2.29 -14.51
CA ARG A 273 -15.01 2.72 -15.92
C ARG A 273 -13.81 3.59 -16.34
N ARG A 274 -13.13 4.20 -15.37
CA ARG A 274 -11.93 5.03 -15.56
C ARG A 274 -10.63 4.26 -15.34
N LEU A 275 -10.69 2.95 -15.09
CA LEU A 275 -9.51 2.14 -14.85
C LEU A 275 -8.62 2.10 -16.10
N GLU A 276 -7.35 2.44 -15.91
CA GLU A 276 -6.32 2.54 -16.94
C GLU A 276 -5.28 1.43 -16.79
N VAL A 277 -4.92 1.09 -15.54
CA VAL A 277 -3.87 0.11 -15.24
C VAL A 277 -4.42 -1.00 -14.34
N ILE A 278 -4.17 -2.24 -14.75
CA ILE A 278 -4.34 -3.41 -13.89
C ILE A 278 -3.03 -4.20 -13.86
N ASP A 279 -2.47 -4.36 -12.66
CA ASP A 279 -1.30 -5.20 -12.42
C ASP A 279 -1.69 -6.48 -11.68
N LEU A 280 -1.67 -7.60 -12.41
CA LEU A 280 -1.92 -8.96 -11.94
C LEU A 280 -0.67 -9.84 -12.09
N SER A 281 0.50 -9.23 -12.32
CA SER A 281 1.74 -9.96 -12.53
C SER A 281 2.16 -10.78 -11.30
N HIS A 282 2.96 -11.82 -11.50
CA HIS A 282 3.47 -12.65 -10.40
C HIS A 282 2.36 -13.23 -9.51
N ASN A 283 1.36 -13.84 -10.15
CA ASN A 283 0.29 -14.58 -9.48
C ASN A 283 0.35 -16.06 -9.94
N MET A 284 -0.71 -16.82 -9.70
CA MET A 284 -0.85 -18.20 -10.15
C MET A 284 -2.04 -18.33 -11.11
N LEU A 285 -2.29 -17.32 -11.95
CA LEU A 285 -3.49 -17.28 -12.78
C LEU A 285 -3.48 -18.42 -13.79
N GLU A 286 -4.40 -19.36 -13.62
CA GLU A 286 -4.70 -20.45 -14.54
C GLU A 286 -5.87 -20.07 -15.47
N SER A 287 -6.65 -19.05 -15.12
CA SER A 287 -7.84 -18.61 -15.87
C SER A 287 -8.07 -17.10 -15.77
N PHE A 288 -8.19 -16.44 -16.93
CA PHE A 288 -8.62 -15.05 -17.09
C PHE A 288 -9.68 -15.00 -18.20
N VAL A 289 -10.94 -15.26 -17.83
CA VAL A 289 -12.02 -15.53 -18.80
C VAL A 289 -13.27 -14.73 -18.46
N GLY A 290 -13.93 -14.22 -19.50
CA GLY A 290 -15.20 -13.50 -19.42
C GLY A 290 -15.11 -12.09 -20.00
N ARG A 291 -16.23 -11.39 -19.94
CA ARG A 291 -16.35 -10.03 -20.48
C ARG A 291 -15.50 -9.04 -19.71
N PHE A 292 -14.65 -8.32 -20.44
CA PHE A 292 -13.89 -7.20 -19.91
C PHE A 292 -14.44 -5.89 -20.49
N GLN A 293 -15.08 -5.07 -19.64
CA GLN A 293 -15.88 -3.91 -20.06
C GLN A 293 -15.14 -2.57 -19.91
N ASN A 294 -13.95 -2.57 -19.33
CA ASN A 294 -13.16 -1.38 -19.05
C ASN A 294 -12.44 -0.89 -20.32
N LYS A 295 -13.12 -0.05 -21.10
CA LYS A 295 -12.59 0.52 -22.36
C LYS A 295 -11.33 1.38 -22.18
N GLY A 296 -11.15 1.95 -20.98
CA GLY A 296 -10.06 2.89 -20.67
C GLY A 296 -8.70 2.24 -20.41
N ILE A 297 -8.64 0.91 -20.31
CA ILE A 297 -7.40 0.19 -19.98
C ILE A 297 -6.33 0.49 -21.04
N SER A 298 -5.20 1.00 -20.56
CA SER A 298 -4.01 1.27 -21.34
C SER A 298 -2.91 0.25 -21.08
N GLN A 299 -2.90 -0.35 -19.89
CA GLN A 299 -1.93 -1.37 -19.48
C GLN A 299 -2.61 -2.52 -18.73
N LEU A 300 -2.45 -3.73 -19.26
CA LEU A 300 -2.80 -4.98 -18.58
C LEU A 300 -1.52 -5.78 -18.35
N LEU A 301 -1.04 -5.81 -17.11
CA LEU A 301 0.17 -6.53 -16.72
C LEU A 301 -0.25 -7.89 -16.12
N ILE A 302 -0.08 -8.96 -16.87
CA ILE A 302 -0.47 -10.33 -16.46
C ILE A 302 0.69 -11.31 -16.64
N SER A 303 1.91 -10.80 -16.71
CA SER A 303 3.13 -11.60 -16.85
C SER A 303 3.43 -12.43 -15.60
N ASN A 304 4.26 -13.47 -15.75
CA ASN A 304 4.62 -14.38 -14.66
C ASN A 304 3.39 -15.02 -14.01
N ASN A 305 2.60 -15.72 -14.81
CA ASN A 305 1.38 -16.44 -14.41
C ASN A 305 1.36 -17.84 -15.05
N LEU A 306 0.22 -18.54 -14.98
CA LEU A 306 0.05 -19.91 -15.46
C LEU A 306 -0.99 -20.01 -16.58
N LEU A 307 -1.24 -18.91 -17.32
CA LEU A 307 -2.33 -18.83 -18.28
C LEU A 307 -2.03 -19.70 -19.51
N PRO A 308 -2.87 -20.70 -19.86
CA PRO A 308 -2.71 -21.50 -21.06
C PRO A 308 -3.20 -20.77 -22.32
N GLN A 309 -4.10 -19.80 -22.15
CA GLN A 309 -4.69 -18.98 -23.21
C GLN A 309 -5.21 -17.66 -22.66
N ILE A 310 -5.41 -16.69 -23.55
CA ILE A 310 -6.15 -15.46 -23.31
C ILE A 310 -7.14 -15.32 -24.46
N ASP A 311 -8.40 -15.04 -24.15
CA ASP A 311 -9.47 -14.87 -25.14
C ASP A 311 -10.07 -13.44 -25.05
N PRO A 312 -9.58 -12.51 -25.88
CA PRO A 312 -10.12 -11.17 -26.00
C PRO A 312 -11.44 -11.06 -26.76
N CYS A 313 -12.00 -12.13 -27.35
CA CYS A 313 -13.13 -12.01 -28.28
C CYS A 313 -14.38 -11.41 -27.61
N GLU A 314 -14.61 -11.74 -26.33
CA GLU A 314 -15.69 -11.16 -25.51
C GLU A 314 -15.36 -9.81 -24.87
N TRP A 315 -14.15 -9.29 -25.07
CA TRP A 315 -13.75 -8.00 -24.52
C TRP A 315 -14.34 -6.88 -25.35
N VAL A 316 -14.52 -5.73 -24.70
CA VAL A 316 -14.84 -4.50 -25.41
C VAL A 316 -13.65 -4.04 -26.24
N LEU A 317 -13.89 -3.22 -27.27
CA LEU A 317 -12.80 -2.52 -27.96
C LEU A 317 -12.05 -1.63 -26.96
N MET A 318 -10.72 -1.80 -26.87
CA MET A 318 -9.84 -1.10 -25.94
C MET A 318 -8.88 -0.19 -26.73
N PRO A 319 -9.32 1.03 -27.10
CA PRO A 319 -8.53 1.93 -27.94
C PRO A 319 -7.28 2.48 -27.22
N ASN A 320 -7.23 2.45 -25.89
CA ASN A 320 -6.11 2.98 -25.12
C ASN A 320 -4.98 1.97 -24.92
N MET A 321 -5.21 0.68 -25.21
CA MET A 321 -4.21 -0.37 -25.01
C MET A 321 -3.08 -0.21 -26.03
N THR A 322 -1.90 0.15 -25.54
CA THR A 322 -0.69 0.32 -26.38
C THR A 322 0.28 -0.84 -26.24
N SER A 323 0.30 -1.49 -25.08
CA SER A 323 1.22 -2.59 -24.79
C SER A 323 0.50 -3.72 -24.05
N LEU A 324 0.70 -4.94 -24.51
CA LEU A 324 0.18 -6.15 -23.87
C LEU A 324 1.35 -7.01 -23.37
N PHE A 325 1.47 -7.12 -22.05
CA PHE A 325 2.55 -7.84 -21.36
C PHE A 325 2.02 -9.17 -20.80
N ILE A 326 2.24 -10.24 -21.59
CA ILE A 326 1.76 -11.60 -21.33
C ILE A 326 2.92 -12.61 -21.31
N GLU A 327 4.14 -12.11 -21.15
CA GLU A 327 5.34 -12.94 -21.05
C GLU A 327 5.36 -13.82 -19.80
N LYS A 328 6.13 -14.91 -19.84
CA LYS A 328 6.28 -15.86 -18.72
C LYS A 328 4.93 -16.43 -18.27
N ASN A 329 4.17 -16.94 -19.23
CA ASN A 329 2.90 -17.66 -19.01
C ASN A 329 3.02 -19.09 -19.59
N LYS A 330 1.88 -19.74 -19.85
CA LYS A 330 1.80 -21.08 -20.44
C LYS A 330 1.06 -21.07 -21.77
N LEU A 331 1.08 -19.94 -22.48
CA LEU A 331 0.30 -19.76 -23.71
C LEU A 331 0.75 -20.76 -24.77
N ILE A 332 -0.19 -21.57 -25.26
CA ILE A 332 0.07 -22.56 -26.33
C ILE A 332 -0.13 -22.00 -27.73
N GLY A 333 -0.80 -20.84 -27.84
CA GLY A 333 -1.09 -20.14 -29.08
C GLY A 333 -1.17 -18.63 -28.88
N VAL A 334 -1.06 -17.89 -29.98
CA VAL A 334 -1.30 -16.44 -30.01
C VAL A 334 -2.79 -16.20 -29.71
N PRO A 335 -3.15 -15.20 -28.87
CA PRO A 335 -4.54 -14.87 -28.61
C PRO A 335 -5.28 -14.52 -29.91
N ASP A 336 -6.50 -15.04 -30.06
CA ASP A 336 -7.40 -14.62 -31.13
C ASP A 336 -7.95 -13.21 -30.85
N CYS A 337 -8.64 -12.63 -31.83
CA CYS A 337 -9.34 -11.36 -31.68
C CYS A 337 -8.46 -10.16 -31.22
N LEU A 338 -7.16 -10.16 -31.55
CA LEU A 338 -6.27 -9.03 -31.22
C LEU A 338 -6.74 -7.68 -31.80
N HIS A 339 -7.61 -7.69 -32.82
CA HIS A 339 -8.27 -6.48 -33.36
C HIS A 339 -9.04 -5.66 -32.32
N LYS A 340 -9.31 -6.22 -31.13
CA LYS A 340 -9.85 -5.50 -29.97
C LYS A 340 -8.91 -4.42 -29.42
N PHE A 341 -7.63 -4.47 -29.79
CA PHE A 341 -6.58 -3.53 -29.41
C PHE A 341 -6.06 -2.79 -30.65
N PRO A 342 -6.86 -1.90 -31.27
CA PRO A 342 -6.53 -1.30 -32.56
C PRO A 342 -5.25 -0.45 -32.54
N ASN A 343 -4.86 0.04 -31.36
CA ASN A 343 -3.68 0.88 -31.14
C ASN A 343 -2.52 0.11 -30.47
N LEU A 344 -2.54 -1.22 -30.49
CA LEU A 344 -1.49 -2.04 -29.91
C LEU A 344 -0.18 -1.85 -30.68
N TYR A 345 0.78 -1.23 -30.00
CA TYR A 345 2.09 -0.87 -30.52
C TYR A 345 3.12 -1.99 -30.30
N SER A 346 3.04 -2.66 -29.15
CA SER A 346 3.95 -3.73 -28.77
C SER A 346 3.20 -4.88 -28.13
N ILE A 347 3.54 -6.11 -28.52
CA ILE A 347 3.06 -7.33 -27.86
C ILE A 347 4.25 -8.16 -27.36
N ASN A 348 4.23 -8.49 -26.07
CA ASN A 348 5.23 -9.33 -25.44
C ASN A 348 4.67 -10.71 -25.10
N LEU A 349 5.06 -11.72 -25.88
CA LEU A 349 4.72 -13.13 -25.75
C LEU A 349 5.94 -13.98 -25.34
N GLU A 350 7.03 -13.35 -24.90
CA GLU A 350 8.26 -14.03 -24.51
C GLU A 350 8.00 -15.12 -23.44
N ASN A 351 8.75 -16.22 -23.51
CA ASN A 351 8.74 -17.24 -22.46
C ASN A 351 7.35 -17.86 -22.23
N ASN A 352 6.76 -18.37 -23.31
CA ASN A 352 5.50 -19.09 -23.34
C ASN A 352 5.71 -20.49 -23.95
N LEU A 353 4.64 -21.17 -24.36
CA LEU A 353 4.65 -22.50 -24.95
C LEU A 353 4.21 -22.49 -26.42
N LEU A 354 4.44 -21.38 -27.14
CA LEU A 354 4.05 -21.24 -28.54
C LEU A 354 4.86 -22.21 -29.41
N SER A 355 4.17 -23.12 -30.11
CA SER A 355 4.79 -24.08 -31.04
C SER A 355 4.68 -23.65 -32.50
N SER A 356 3.67 -22.83 -32.82
CA SER A 356 3.41 -22.31 -34.15
C SER A 356 2.88 -20.88 -34.06
N VAL A 357 3.37 -19.99 -34.93
CA VAL A 357 2.92 -18.60 -35.03
C VAL A 357 2.68 -18.24 -36.49
N SER A 358 1.55 -17.59 -36.77
CA SER A 358 1.20 -17.06 -38.10
C SER A 358 1.00 -15.56 -38.03
N LEU A 359 1.65 -14.78 -38.91
CA LEU A 359 1.49 -13.33 -38.93
C LEU A 359 0.06 -12.86 -39.26
N ALA A 360 -0.75 -13.72 -39.87
CA ALA A 360 -2.17 -13.45 -40.11
C ALA A 360 -2.95 -13.09 -38.83
N ALA A 361 -2.54 -13.62 -37.67
CA ALA A 361 -3.14 -13.28 -36.37
C ALA A 361 -2.96 -11.80 -36.00
N PHE A 362 -1.92 -11.15 -36.53
CA PHE A 362 -1.58 -9.76 -36.24
C PHE A 362 -1.95 -8.80 -37.39
N ALA A 363 -2.41 -9.29 -38.54
CA ALA A 363 -2.59 -8.50 -39.76
C ALA A 363 -3.49 -7.26 -39.58
N GLN A 364 -4.45 -7.30 -38.65
CA GLN A 364 -5.35 -6.17 -38.36
C GLN A 364 -4.74 -5.10 -37.45
N LEU A 365 -3.59 -5.37 -36.82
CA LEU A 365 -2.91 -4.44 -35.91
C LEU A 365 -2.06 -3.44 -36.70
N LYS A 366 -2.72 -2.42 -37.25
CA LYS A 366 -2.11 -1.48 -38.19
C LYS A 366 -0.93 -0.69 -37.64
N VAL A 367 -0.84 -0.53 -36.32
CA VAL A 367 0.22 0.25 -35.65
C VAL A 367 1.23 -0.62 -34.88
N LEU A 368 1.12 -1.95 -34.97
CA LEU A 368 2.04 -2.85 -34.28
C LEU A 368 3.46 -2.67 -34.85
N GLN A 369 4.43 -2.43 -33.98
CA GLN A 369 5.83 -2.24 -34.35
C GLN A 369 6.75 -3.33 -33.78
N TYR A 370 6.45 -3.85 -32.59
CA TYR A 370 7.31 -4.81 -31.88
C TYR A 370 6.56 -6.09 -31.52
N LEU A 371 7.07 -7.21 -32.00
CA LEU A 371 6.57 -8.55 -31.71
C LEU A 371 7.66 -9.35 -31.00
N ARG A 372 7.54 -9.51 -29.67
CA ARG A 372 8.49 -10.28 -28.85
C ARG A 372 7.95 -11.70 -28.65
N LEU A 373 8.67 -12.67 -29.18
CA LEU A 373 8.34 -14.10 -29.22
C LEU A 373 9.47 -14.98 -28.67
N SER A 374 10.57 -14.38 -28.19
CA SER A 374 11.73 -15.10 -27.70
C SER A 374 11.38 -16.14 -26.63
N TRP A 375 12.24 -17.15 -26.48
CA TRP A 375 12.07 -18.22 -25.50
C TRP A 375 10.74 -18.98 -25.63
N ASN A 376 10.30 -19.24 -26.86
CA ASN A 376 9.18 -20.12 -27.15
C ASN A 376 9.64 -21.33 -27.97
N PRO A 377 9.02 -22.50 -27.83
CA PRO A 377 9.36 -23.69 -28.62
C PRO A 377 8.81 -23.62 -30.06
N ILE A 378 8.90 -22.46 -30.74
CA ILE A 378 8.33 -22.24 -32.07
C ILE A 378 9.08 -23.09 -33.09
N VAL A 379 8.37 -24.02 -33.72
CA VAL A 379 8.89 -24.88 -34.81
C VAL A 379 8.39 -24.36 -36.17
N SER A 380 7.16 -23.84 -36.21
CA SER A 380 6.53 -23.33 -37.43
C SER A 380 6.28 -21.84 -37.30
N PHE A 381 6.86 -21.04 -38.20
CA PHE A 381 6.59 -19.61 -38.30
C PHE A 381 6.10 -19.28 -39.70
N ILE A 382 4.81 -18.95 -39.83
CA ILE A 382 4.15 -18.69 -41.10
C ILE A 382 4.11 -17.18 -41.34
N LEU A 383 4.83 -16.76 -42.37
CA LEU A 383 4.95 -15.37 -42.79
C LEU A 383 4.50 -15.26 -44.25
N ARG A 384 3.41 -14.53 -44.47
CA ARG A 384 2.85 -14.20 -45.80
C ARG A 384 2.88 -12.69 -45.95
N GLU A 385 3.38 -12.18 -47.08
CA GLU A 385 3.60 -10.74 -47.28
C GLU A 385 2.33 -9.90 -47.11
N ASP A 386 1.18 -10.42 -47.55
CA ASP A 386 -0.14 -9.78 -47.47
C ASP A 386 -0.70 -9.71 -46.04
N SER A 387 -0.13 -10.49 -45.13
CA SER A 387 -0.57 -10.66 -43.75
C SER A 387 0.34 -9.94 -42.76
N VAL A 388 1.42 -9.29 -43.24
CA VAL A 388 2.36 -8.56 -42.40
C VAL A 388 1.73 -7.23 -41.95
N PRO A 389 1.70 -6.93 -40.64
CA PRO A 389 1.26 -5.63 -40.16
C PRO A 389 2.08 -4.50 -40.78
N PRO A 390 1.45 -3.43 -41.30
CA PRO A 390 2.12 -2.46 -42.17
C PRO A 390 3.21 -1.64 -41.45
N MET A 391 3.10 -1.47 -40.14
CA MET A 391 4.09 -0.74 -39.32
C MET A 391 5.05 -1.66 -38.55
N LEU A 392 5.05 -2.97 -38.82
CA LEU A 392 5.92 -3.89 -38.09
C LEU A 392 7.39 -3.56 -38.38
N LEU A 393 8.19 -3.41 -37.32
CA LEU A 393 9.61 -3.05 -37.40
C LEU A 393 10.52 -4.14 -36.86
N ASP A 394 10.10 -4.85 -35.81
CA ASP A 394 10.94 -5.80 -35.07
C ASP A 394 10.16 -7.05 -34.71
N ILE A 395 10.71 -8.21 -35.08
CA ILE A 395 10.27 -9.54 -34.66
C ILE A 395 11.44 -10.20 -33.93
N ASP A 396 11.29 -10.41 -32.63
CA ASP A 396 12.29 -11.07 -31.81
C ASP A 396 11.83 -12.49 -31.48
N MET A 397 12.43 -13.49 -32.14
CA MET A 397 12.16 -14.91 -31.96
C MET A 397 13.40 -15.67 -31.47
N ARG A 398 14.35 -14.97 -30.84
CA ARG A 398 15.58 -15.62 -30.34
C ARG A 398 15.24 -16.75 -29.39
N HIS A 399 16.08 -17.79 -29.38
CA HIS A 399 15.84 -18.98 -28.57
C HIS A 399 14.54 -19.72 -28.95
N SER A 400 14.15 -19.66 -30.23
CA SER A 400 13.13 -20.52 -30.81
C SER A 400 13.74 -21.80 -31.42
N ARG A 401 12.91 -22.62 -32.07
CA ARG A 401 13.31 -23.85 -32.79
C ARG A 401 13.01 -23.75 -34.29
N VAL A 402 12.96 -22.52 -34.81
CA VAL A 402 12.65 -22.26 -36.22
C VAL A 402 13.91 -22.52 -37.03
N ASN A 403 13.87 -23.53 -37.89
CA ASN A 403 15.02 -23.92 -38.72
C ASN A 403 15.07 -23.21 -40.07
N TYR A 404 13.91 -22.73 -40.57
CA TYR A 404 13.80 -22.12 -41.88
C TYR A 404 12.73 -21.03 -41.86
N LEU A 405 13.07 -19.87 -42.43
CA LEU A 405 12.15 -18.75 -42.64
C LEU A 405 12.17 -18.37 -44.11
N ASN A 406 10.99 -18.37 -44.74
CA ASN A 406 10.84 -17.86 -46.09
C ASN A 406 10.58 -16.35 -46.05
N VAL A 407 11.64 -15.54 -46.13
CA VAL A 407 11.55 -14.07 -46.05
C VAL A 407 12.08 -13.44 -47.34
N SER A 408 11.28 -12.58 -47.98
CA SER A 408 11.71 -11.83 -49.16
C SER A 408 12.68 -10.70 -48.79
N LYS A 409 13.53 -10.30 -49.75
CA LYS A 409 14.45 -9.17 -49.58
C LYS A 409 13.73 -7.87 -49.19
N LYS A 410 12.53 -7.66 -49.73
CA LYS A 410 11.69 -6.49 -49.41
C LYS A 410 11.31 -6.47 -47.93
N MET A 411 10.94 -7.62 -47.36
CA MET A 411 10.61 -7.71 -45.94
C MET A 411 11.83 -7.49 -45.05
N LEU A 412 13.01 -8.00 -45.43
CA LEU A 412 14.25 -7.76 -44.68
C LEU A 412 14.72 -6.29 -44.70
N GLN A 413 14.26 -5.49 -45.66
CA GLN A 413 14.50 -4.03 -45.67
C GLN A 413 13.57 -3.27 -44.73
N GLN A 414 12.42 -3.85 -44.38
CA GLN A 414 11.39 -3.23 -43.55
C GLN A 414 11.43 -3.72 -42.09
N ILE A 415 11.71 -5.00 -41.87
CA ILE A 415 11.56 -5.69 -40.58
C ILE A 415 12.89 -6.30 -40.15
N GLN A 416 13.29 -5.97 -38.94
CA GLN A 416 14.38 -6.65 -38.24
C GLN A 416 13.85 -7.95 -37.65
N ILE A 417 14.43 -9.08 -38.02
CA ILE A 417 14.06 -10.41 -37.52
C ILE A 417 15.25 -11.00 -36.78
N HIS A 418 15.09 -11.25 -35.48
CA HIS A 418 16.09 -11.91 -34.64
C HIS A 418 15.66 -13.36 -34.42
N THR A 419 16.47 -14.34 -34.82
CA THR A 419 16.16 -15.78 -34.74
C THR A 419 17.11 -16.54 -33.84
#